data_AF-A0A7L0G461-F1
#
_entry.id   AF-A0A7L0G461-F1
#
_cell.length_a   1.000
_cell.length_b   1.000
_cell.length_c   1.000
_cell.angle_alpha   90.00
_cell.angle_beta   90.00
_cell.angle_gamma   90.00
#
_symmetry.space_group_name_H-M   'P 1'
#
loop_
_entity.id
_entity.type
_entity.pdbx_description
1 polymer ?
#
loop_
_entity_poly.entity_id
_entity_poly.type
_entity_poly.pdbx_seq_one_letter_code
_entity_poly.pdbx_strand_id
1 'polypeptide(L)'
;LLYPFGPEVGDETTPREDDGMSPEIFLWENFSFYGQPHHSLYVNNNGVVSFGTGVPEFTPQPFPLPGHRPFVAPYWADVDIRLGGEVFYRQSQNPELLARLGHDLVPAVTPPDPVPQPTWAFVATWDRVSYFGSASDKVRRRRK
;
A
#
# COMPACT_ATOMS: atom_id res chain seq x y z
N LEU A 1 0.87 13.23 -8.41
CA LEU A 1 1.16 12.51 -7.15
C LEU A 1 0.00 12.74 -6.20
N LEU A 2 -0.55 11.70 -5.58
CA LEU A 2 -1.66 11.84 -4.63
C LEU A 2 -1.16 12.37 -3.27
N TYR A 3 -0.09 11.76 -2.74
CA TYR A 3 0.65 12.19 -1.57
C TYR A 3 2.15 12.27 -1.90
N PRO A 4 2.92 13.22 -1.33
CA PRO A 4 4.39 13.23 -1.41
C PRO A 4 4.96 11.91 -0.89
N PHE A 5 6.02 11.40 -1.49
CA PHE A 5 6.72 10.19 -1.06
C PHE A 5 8.20 10.29 -1.40
N GLY A 6 9.00 9.43 -0.80
CA GLY A 6 10.45 9.36 -0.98
C GLY A 6 11.25 9.74 0.27
N PRO A 7 12.57 9.54 0.24
CA PRO A 7 13.44 9.82 1.38
C PRO A 7 13.39 11.29 1.82
N GLU A 8 13.07 12.22 0.91
CA GLU A 8 12.94 13.66 1.19
C GLU A 8 11.80 14.01 2.16
N VAL A 9 10.80 13.14 2.28
CA VAL A 9 9.68 13.28 3.23
C VAL A 9 9.76 12.28 4.38
N GLY A 10 10.90 11.61 4.53
CA GLY A 10 11.19 10.70 5.64
C GLY A 10 10.61 9.30 5.47
N ASP A 11 10.36 8.86 4.22
CA ASP A 11 9.91 7.49 3.97
C ASP A 11 11.02 6.47 4.23
N GLU A 12 10.64 5.36 4.86
CA GLU A 12 11.43 4.14 4.89
C GLU A 12 11.20 3.33 3.61
N THR A 13 12.14 2.44 3.31
CA THR A 13 12.05 1.53 2.15
C THR A 13 12.01 0.08 2.60
N THR A 14 11.32 -0.75 1.83
CA THR A 14 11.42 -2.21 1.98
C THR A 14 12.79 -2.71 1.47
N PRO A 15 13.22 -3.92 1.89
CA PRO A 15 14.38 -4.58 1.29
C PRO A 15 14.19 -4.77 -0.22
N ARG A 16 15.26 -4.59 -0.99
CA ARG A 16 15.29 -4.82 -2.46
C ARG A 16 15.35 -6.31 -2.79
N GLU A 17 14.29 -7.04 -2.47
CA GLU A 17 14.12 -8.47 -2.69
C GLU A 17 12.80 -8.75 -3.42
N ASP A 18 12.69 -9.85 -4.18
CA ASP A 18 11.49 -10.23 -4.96
C ASP A 18 10.22 -10.19 -4.11
N ASP A 19 10.31 -10.85 -2.97
CA ASP A 19 9.25 -11.02 -1.98
C ASP A 19 9.60 -10.26 -0.70
N GLY A 20 10.32 -9.14 -0.83
CA GLY A 20 10.70 -8.32 0.30
C GLY A 20 9.49 -7.73 1.02
N MET A 21 9.59 -7.69 2.35
CA MET A 21 8.58 -7.14 3.25
C MET A 21 9.26 -6.20 4.23
N SER A 22 8.55 -5.16 4.68
CA SER A 22 8.99 -4.37 5.83
C SER A 22 9.13 -5.27 7.08
N PRO A 23 9.93 -4.87 8.08
CA PRO A 23 9.71 -5.36 9.44
C PRO A 23 8.28 -5.08 9.89
N GLU A 24 7.87 -5.66 11.02
CA GLU A 24 6.60 -5.29 11.65
C GLU A 24 6.59 -3.81 12.02
N ILE A 25 5.61 -3.07 11.49
CA ILE A 25 5.47 -1.64 11.74
C ILE A 25 4.40 -1.44 12.80
N PHE A 26 4.81 -1.02 14.01
CA PHE A 26 3.89 -0.66 15.08
C PHE A 26 3.23 0.69 14.79
N LEU A 27 1.91 0.72 14.84
CA LEU A 27 1.12 1.91 14.56
C LEU A 27 1.14 2.87 15.75
N TRP A 28 1.26 4.17 15.47
CA TRP A 28 1.12 5.22 16.49
C TRP A 28 -0.31 5.33 17.02
N GLU A 29 -1.28 4.99 16.16
CA GLU A 29 -2.70 4.95 16.50
C GLU A 29 -3.28 3.59 16.09
N ASN A 30 -4.17 3.03 16.92
CA ASN A 30 -4.86 1.79 16.58
C ASN A 30 -5.75 2.03 15.34
N PHE A 31 -5.56 1.20 14.31
CA PHE A 31 -6.33 1.30 13.08
C PHE A 31 -7.39 0.20 13.02
N SER A 32 -8.66 0.59 12.89
CA SER A 32 -9.77 -0.35 12.75
C SER A 32 -9.98 -0.70 11.28
N PHE A 33 -9.82 -1.98 10.94
CA PHE A 33 -10.07 -2.49 9.59
C PHE A 33 -10.97 -3.72 9.66
N TYR A 34 -12.04 -3.75 8.84
CA TYR A 34 -13.12 -4.76 8.94
C TYR A 34 -13.69 -4.96 10.36
N GLY A 35 -13.78 -3.87 11.14
CA GLY A 35 -14.29 -3.91 12.51
C GLY A 35 -13.33 -4.52 13.54
N GLN A 36 -12.09 -4.83 13.16
CA GLN A 36 -11.05 -5.32 14.07
C GLN A 36 -9.97 -4.25 14.27
N PRO A 37 -9.55 -3.99 15.53
CA PRO A 37 -8.45 -3.07 15.79
C PRO A 37 -7.11 -3.75 15.50
N HIS A 38 -6.22 -3.02 14.81
CA HIS A 38 -4.85 -3.44 14.52
C HIS A 38 -3.86 -2.45 15.13
N HIS A 39 -2.79 -3.00 15.69
CA HIS A 39 -1.69 -2.26 16.31
C HIS A 39 -0.39 -2.33 15.49
N SER A 40 -0.37 -3.16 14.45
CA SER A 40 0.75 -3.30 13.54
C SER A 40 0.32 -3.66 12.12
N LEU A 41 1.18 -3.38 11.17
CA LEU A 41 1.04 -3.78 9.77
C LEU A 41 2.39 -4.15 9.14
N TYR A 42 2.32 -4.69 7.93
CA TYR A 42 3.46 -4.97 7.07
C TYR A 42 3.23 -4.41 5.68
N VAL A 43 4.28 -3.86 5.06
CA VAL A 43 4.28 -3.40 3.66
C VAL A 43 5.05 -4.40 2.82
N ASN A 44 4.43 -4.84 1.73
CA ASN A 44 4.97 -5.85 0.84
C ASN A 44 5.34 -5.25 -0.51
N ASN A 45 6.43 -5.73 -1.10
CA ASN A 45 6.88 -5.33 -2.43
C ASN A 45 5.85 -5.55 -3.54
N ASN A 46 4.99 -6.55 -3.37
CA ASN A 46 3.93 -6.94 -4.31
C ASN A 46 2.63 -6.13 -4.19
N GLY A 47 2.67 -4.89 -3.71
CA GLY A 47 1.47 -4.03 -3.69
C GLY A 47 0.50 -4.25 -2.52
N VAL A 48 0.92 -4.97 -1.47
CA VAL A 48 0.03 -5.39 -0.37
C VAL A 48 0.42 -4.74 0.96
N VAL A 49 -0.57 -4.21 1.67
CA VAL A 49 -0.48 -3.90 3.11
C VAL A 49 -1.33 -4.90 3.88
N SER A 50 -0.73 -5.57 4.86
CA SER A 50 -1.41 -6.57 5.72
C SER A 50 -1.36 -6.16 7.18
N PHE A 51 -2.40 -6.49 7.95
CA PHE A 51 -2.53 -6.08 9.35
C PHE A 51 -2.49 -7.27 10.32
N GLY A 52 -1.80 -7.11 11.46
CA GLY A 52 -1.77 -8.05 12.59
C GLY A 52 -1.05 -9.40 12.39
N THR A 53 -0.92 -9.89 11.16
CA THR A 53 -0.08 -11.04 10.80
C THR A 53 0.56 -10.77 9.45
N GLY A 54 1.89 -10.86 9.35
CA GLY A 54 2.57 -10.82 8.05
C GLY A 54 2.04 -11.97 7.20
N VAL A 55 1.50 -11.67 6.03
CA VAL A 55 0.99 -12.69 5.11
C VAL A 55 2.19 -13.22 4.31
N PRO A 56 2.67 -14.45 4.57
CA PRO A 56 3.80 -15.02 3.83
C PRO A 56 3.37 -15.60 2.47
N GLU A 57 2.07 -15.57 2.15
CA GLU A 57 1.52 -16.19 0.94
C GLU A 57 1.41 -15.18 -0.20
N PHE A 58 2.54 -15.02 -0.87
CA PHE A 58 2.75 -14.43 -2.19
C PHE A 58 2.10 -15.27 -3.30
N THR A 59 0.81 -15.56 -3.20
CA THR A 59 0.11 -16.21 -4.32
C THR A 59 -1.20 -15.49 -4.56
N PRO A 60 -1.34 -14.74 -5.68
CA PRO A 60 -2.62 -14.16 -6.04
C PRO A 60 -3.64 -15.30 -6.18
N GLN A 61 -4.56 -15.41 -5.22
CA GLN A 61 -5.75 -16.25 -5.37
C GLN A 61 -6.91 -15.37 -5.81
N PRO A 62 -7.77 -15.86 -6.72
CA PRO A 62 -9.01 -15.17 -7.05
C PRO A 62 -9.84 -14.95 -5.78
N PHE A 63 -10.43 -13.77 -5.65
CA PHE A 63 -11.37 -13.51 -4.56
C PHE A 63 -12.52 -14.53 -4.56
N PRO A 64 -13.02 -14.93 -3.38
CA PRO A 64 -12.57 -14.57 -2.03
C PRO A 64 -11.42 -15.46 -1.49
N LEU A 65 -10.42 -14.85 -0.86
CA LEU A 65 -9.34 -15.55 -0.17
C LEU A 65 -9.88 -16.31 1.06
N PRO A 66 -9.53 -17.59 1.25
CA PRO A 66 -9.84 -18.31 2.48
C PRO A 66 -9.17 -17.62 3.69
N GLY A 67 -9.91 -17.44 4.79
CA GLY A 67 -9.33 -17.06 6.09
C GLY A 67 -9.57 -15.64 6.59
N HIS A 68 -10.46 -14.84 5.98
CA HIS A 68 -10.84 -13.50 6.47
C HIS A 68 -9.64 -12.58 6.78
N ARG A 69 -8.58 -12.65 5.97
CA ARG A 69 -7.36 -11.86 6.18
C ARG A 69 -7.59 -10.43 5.70
N PRO A 70 -7.46 -9.42 6.57
CA PRO A 70 -7.73 -8.04 6.19
C PRO A 70 -6.46 -7.44 5.56
N PHE A 71 -6.49 -7.20 4.24
CA PHE A 71 -5.42 -6.50 3.51
C PHE A 71 -6.00 -5.40 2.61
N VAL A 72 -5.17 -4.40 2.31
CA VAL A 72 -5.47 -3.35 1.32
C VAL A 72 -4.50 -3.53 0.16
N ALA A 73 -5.03 -3.76 -1.04
CA ALA A 73 -4.26 -3.90 -2.28
C ALA A 73 -4.73 -2.82 -3.28
N PRO A 74 -4.27 -1.56 -3.13
CA PRO A 74 -4.69 -0.46 -4.00
C PRO A 74 -4.16 -0.64 -5.43
N TYR A 75 -3.12 -1.46 -5.60
CA TYR A 75 -2.64 -2.02 -6.86
C TYR A 75 -2.46 -3.53 -6.69
N TRP A 76 -3.44 -4.32 -7.15
CA TRP A 76 -3.34 -5.78 -7.09
C TRP A 76 -2.71 -6.27 -8.39
N ALA A 77 -1.38 -6.34 -8.38
CA ALA A 77 -0.59 -6.79 -9.50
C ALA A 77 0.63 -7.54 -8.94
N ASP A 78 1.08 -8.60 -9.61
CA ASP A 78 2.29 -9.35 -9.28
C ASP A 78 3.49 -8.44 -9.61
N VAL A 79 4.32 -8.07 -8.62
CA VAL A 79 5.28 -6.96 -8.77
C VAL A 79 6.71 -7.39 -8.36
N ASP A 80 7.54 -7.71 -9.35
CA ASP A 80 8.97 -7.95 -9.14
C ASP A 80 9.73 -6.61 -9.07
N ILE A 81 10.06 -6.16 -7.84
CA ILE A 81 10.88 -4.95 -7.61
C ILE A 81 12.36 -5.12 -8.00
N ARG A 82 12.83 -6.34 -8.31
CA ARG A 82 14.25 -6.59 -8.67
C ARG A 82 14.59 -6.07 -10.07
N LEU A 83 13.59 -5.93 -10.94
CA LEU A 83 13.73 -5.41 -12.31
C LEU A 83 13.64 -3.88 -12.39
N GLY A 84 13.27 -3.23 -11.28
CA GLY A 84 13.14 -1.77 -11.16
C GLY A 84 12.02 -1.38 -10.20
N GLY A 85 12.18 -0.23 -9.55
CA GLY A 85 11.19 0.34 -8.62
C GLY A 85 11.64 0.33 -7.16
N GLU A 86 10.89 1.07 -6.35
CA GLU A 86 11.08 1.19 -4.90
C GLU A 86 9.73 1.25 -4.19
N VAL A 87 9.66 0.66 -2.99
CA VAL A 87 8.50 0.78 -2.13
C VAL A 87 8.87 1.68 -0.95
N PHE A 88 8.13 2.76 -0.81
CA PHE A 88 8.29 3.76 0.22
C PHE A 88 7.11 3.68 1.19
N TYR A 89 7.38 3.83 2.48
CA TYR A 89 6.30 3.91 3.47
C TYR A 89 6.64 4.83 4.64
N ARG A 90 5.59 5.44 5.22
CA ARG A 90 5.69 6.21 6.47
C ARG A 90 4.37 6.28 7.23
N GLN A 91 4.49 6.55 8.52
CA GLN A 91 3.41 7.09 9.36
C GLN A 91 3.48 8.62 9.35
N SER A 92 2.33 9.28 9.36
CA SER A 92 2.25 10.74 9.32
C SER A 92 1.11 11.27 10.18
N GLN A 93 1.45 12.27 11.00
CA GLN A 93 0.50 13.18 11.64
C GLN A 93 0.67 14.62 11.11
N ASN A 94 1.31 14.77 9.94
CA ASN A 94 1.52 16.09 9.33
C ASN A 94 0.16 16.76 9.02
N PRO A 95 -0.12 17.97 9.55
CA PRO A 95 -1.42 18.62 9.38
C PRO A 95 -1.83 18.87 7.92
N GLU A 96 -0.89 19.19 7.04
CA GLU A 96 -1.17 19.44 5.62
C GLU A 96 -1.58 18.15 4.90
N LEU A 97 -0.92 17.04 5.23
CA LEU A 97 -1.26 15.73 4.71
C LEU A 97 -2.63 15.27 5.20
N LEU A 98 -2.91 15.43 6.49
CA LEU A 98 -4.19 15.06 7.09
C LEU A 98 -5.36 15.91 6.57
N ALA A 99 -5.14 17.21 6.35
CA ALA A 99 -6.14 18.09 5.74
C ALA A 99 -6.47 17.67 4.30
N ARG A 100 -5.45 17.30 3.51
CA ARG A 100 -5.64 16.74 2.16
C ARG A 100 -6.41 15.43 2.21
N LEU A 101 -6.02 14.49 3.09
CA LEU A 101 -6.72 13.22 3.28
C LEU A 101 -8.19 13.43 3.67
N GLY A 102 -8.47 14.34 4.60
CA GLY A 102 -9.84 14.69 4.99
C GLY A 102 -10.67 15.21 3.81
N HIS A 103 -10.08 16.04 2.95
CA HIS A 103 -10.74 16.52 1.72
C HIS A 103 -11.00 15.39 0.71
N ASP A 104 -10.01 14.51 0.50
CA ASP A 104 -10.11 13.39 -0.43
C ASP A 104 -11.15 12.35 0.00
N LEU A 105 -11.48 12.28 1.30
CA LEU A 105 -12.52 11.38 1.83
C LEU A 105 -13.95 11.91 1.62
N VAL A 106 -14.14 13.23 1.40
CA VAL A 106 -15.47 13.85 1.28
C VAL A 106 -16.38 13.14 0.26
N PRO A 107 -15.92 12.76 -0.95
CA PRO A 107 -16.78 12.10 -1.93
C PRO A 107 -17.25 10.69 -1.52
N ALA A 108 -16.58 10.06 -0.54
CA ALA A 108 -16.93 8.73 -0.03
C ALA A 108 -17.92 8.78 1.15
N VAL A 109 -18.20 9.98 1.69
CA VAL A 109 -19.11 10.16 2.83
C VAL A 109 -20.55 10.23 2.33
N THR A 110 -21.41 9.37 2.88
CA THR A 110 -22.84 9.36 2.55
C THR A 110 -23.59 10.23 3.55
N PRO A 111 -24.31 11.28 3.14
CA PRO A 111 -25.16 12.04 4.07
C PRO A 111 -26.16 11.12 4.78
N PRO A 112 -26.38 11.28 6.11
CA PRO A 112 -26.03 12.42 6.95
C PRO A 112 -24.69 12.26 7.71
N ASP A 113 -23.84 11.30 7.35
CA ASP A 113 -22.61 11.04 8.10
C ASP A 113 -21.67 12.26 8.09
N PRO A 114 -21.01 12.57 9.22
CA PRO A 114 -20.05 13.65 9.26
C PRO A 114 -18.80 13.30 8.44
N VAL A 115 -18.18 14.32 7.83
CA VAL A 115 -16.90 14.15 7.14
C VAL A 115 -15.83 13.74 8.16
N PRO A 116 -15.09 12.64 7.94
CA PRO A 116 -14.06 12.20 8.86
C PRO A 116 -12.92 13.21 8.93
N GLN A 117 -12.35 13.35 10.13
CA GLN A 117 -11.16 14.18 10.39
C GLN A 117 -10.00 13.23 10.75
N PRO A 118 -9.13 12.89 9.80
CA PRO A 118 -8.00 12.00 10.06
C PRO A 118 -7.04 12.61 11.07
N THR A 119 -6.67 11.84 12.10
CA THR A 119 -5.64 12.19 13.10
C THR A 119 -4.29 11.59 12.77
N TRP A 120 -4.29 10.53 11.96
CA TRP A 120 -3.12 9.76 11.56
C TRP A 120 -3.33 9.18 10.17
N ALA A 121 -2.23 9.03 9.43
CA ALA A 121 -2.21 8.37 8.13
C ALA A 121 -0.99 7.46 8.00
N PHE A 122 -1.19 6.31 7.35
CA PHE A 122 -0.12 5.49 6.82
C PHE A 122 -0.06 5.68 5.31
N VAL A 123 1.10 6.07 4.77
CA VAL A 123 1.31 6.24 3.34
C VAL A 123 2.25 5.14 2.88
N ALA A 124 1.83 4.36 1.88
CA ALA A 124 2.68 3.39 1.18
C ALA A 124 2.62 3.68 -0.31
N THR A 125 3.78 3.72 -0.97
CA THR A 125 3.91 4.00 -2.40
C THR A 125 4.80 2.97 -3.06
N TRP A 126 4.31 2.38 -4.15
CA TRP A 126 5.08 1.53 -5.06
C TRP A 126 5.46 2.37 -6.28
N ASP A 127 6.68 2.93 -6.30
CA ASP A 127 7.15 3.76 -7.39
C ASP A 127 7.86 2.92 -8.46
N ARG A 128 7.41 3.05 -9.71
CA ARG A 128 8.00 2.42 -10.92
C ARG A 128 8.25 0.92 -10.81
N VAL A 129 7.46 0.24 -10.01
CA VAL A 129 7.63 -1.18 -9.81
C VAL A 129 6.97 -1.97 -10.94
N SER A 130 7.71 -2.94 -11.52
CA SER A 130 7.32 -3.67 -12.73
C SER A 130 6.38 -4.85 -12.48
N TYR A 131 5.37 -5.00 -13.34
CA TYR A 131 4.40 -6.10 -13.32
C TYR A 131 4.98 -7.41 -13.88
N PHE A 132 4.97 -8.50 -13.11
CA PHE A 132 5.27 -9.84 -13.61
C PHE A 132 4.00 -10.45 -14.23
N GLY A 133 3.83 -10.23 -15.54
CA GLY A 133 2.72 -10.81 -16.31
C GLY A 133 2.63 -10.38 -17.77
N SER A 134 3.61 -9.64 -18.30
CA SER A 134 3.72 -9.36 -19.74
C SER A 134 4.70 -10.29 -20.47
N ALA A 135 4.79 -11.55 -20.04
CA ALA A 135 5.44 -12.61 -20.80
C ALA A 135 4.38 -13.42 -21.58
N SER A 136 3.79 -12.79 -22.60
CA SER A 136 3.16 -13.49 -23.73
C SER A 136 3.06 -12.52 -24.92
N ASP A 137 4.08 -12.60 -25.77
CA ASP A 137 4.15 -12.17 -27.18
C ASP A 137 3.44 -10.88 -27.61
N LYS A 138 4.22 -9.79 -27.72
CA LYS A 138 4.20 -8.97 -28.95
C LYS A 138 5.61 -8.56 -29.37
N VAL A 139 6.11 -9.35 -30.32
CA VAL A 139 7.06 -9.01 -31.37
C VAL A 139 7.40 -7.52 -31.44
N ARG A 140 8.67 -7.26 -31.15
CA ARG A 140 9.51 -6.16 -31.64
C ARG A 140 8.97 -5.57 -32.96
N ARG A 141 8.29 -4.42 -32.89
CA ARG A 141 8.19 -3.50 -34.03
C ARG A 141 8.66 -2.11 -33.62
N ARG A 142 9.96 -1.90 -33.83
CA ARG A 142 10.53 -0.56 -34.03
C ARG A 142 9.79 0.06 -35.22
N ARG A 143 9.16 1.22 -35.04
CA ARG A 143 8.80 2.09 -36.16
C ARG A 143 9.86 3.20 -36.23
N LYS A 144 10.56 3.24 -37.36
CA LYS A 144 11.06 4.48 -37.97
C LYS A 144 9.86 5.28 -38.46
#